data_AF-A0A419E2F4-F1
#
_entry.id   AF-A0A419E2F4-F1
#
_cell.length_a   1.000
_cell.length_b   1.000
_cell.length_c   1.000
_cell.angle_alpha   90.00
_cell.angle_beta   90.00
_cell.angle_gamma   90.00
#
_symmetry.space_group_name_H-M   'P 1'
#
loop_
_entity.id
_entity.type
_entity.pdbx_description
1 polymer ?
#
loop_
_entity_poly.entity_id
_entity_poly.type
_entity_poly.pdbx_seq_one_letter_code
_entity_poly.pdbx_strand_id
1 'polypeptide(L)'
;MHNQLFPLLNAYLDGELRGPRLRDMERHLTDCETCQRELDELRRVSDLLRAAPLPAFTPADRFASNLTLLLPRRPQRSQPRRVPSPTWWLVPAGLLGLWFFLQTVSALTNFVYAADASGLLGQVAPGLNVGPTQTAWFTATSNLFGVQMSASLQSTLSLLNQFNVLGAGLVQGVFWQAGILALCIIWFLAWKISGETAPVNNL
;
A
#
# COMPACT_ATOMS: atom_id res chain seq x y z
N MET A 1 29.30 -54.38 18.03
CA MET A 1 29.59 -52.97 17.67
C MET A 1 30.26 -52.88 16.28
N HIS A 2 29.61 -53.35 15.21
CA HIS A 2 30.14 -53.27 13.83
C HIS A 2 29.60 -52.05 13.05
N ASN A 3 28.40 -51.57 13.40
CA ASN A 3 27.65 -50.61 12.59
C ASN A 3 28.20 -49.17 12.58
N GLN A 4 29.13 -48.82 13.48
CA GLN A 4 29.72 -47.47 13.54
C GLN A 4 31.05 -47.34 12.77
N LEU A 5 31.67 -48.45 12.36
CA LEU A 5 32.92 -48.42 11.59
C LEU A 5 32.67 -48.31 10.08
N PHE A 6 31.51 -48.78 9.61
CA PHE A 6 31.14 -48.75 8.18
C PHE A 6 31.17 -47.35 7.55
N PRO A 7 30.66 -46.27 8.19
CA PRO A 7 30.78 -44.92 7.64
C PRO A 7 32.23 -44.44 7.54
N LEU A 8 33.08 -44.79 8.51
CA LEU A 8 34.51 -44.44 8.45
C LEU A 8 35.25 -45.27 7.40
N LEU A 9 34.85 -46.52 7.16
CA LEU A 9 35.45 -47.38 6.14
C LEU A 9 35.15 -46.86 4.72
N ASN A 10 33.91 -46.40 4.48
CA ASN A 10 33.56 -45.72 3.22
C ASN A 10 34.32 -44.40 3.08
N ALA A 11 34.39 -43.58 4.13
CA ALA A 11 35.17 -42.35 4.10
C ALA A 11 36.69 -42.60 3.90
N TYR A 12 37.20 -43.75 4.34
CA TYR A 12 38.56 -44.20 4.04
C TYR A 12 38.71 -44.54 2.54
N LEU A 13 37.76 -45.30 1.98
CA LEU A 13 37.75 -45.68 0.58
C LEU A 13 37.65 -44.47 -0.37
N ASP A 14 36.85 -43.47 -0.01
CA ASP A 14 36.68 -42.23 -0.77
C ASP A 14 37.83 -41.22 -0.55
N GLY A 15 38.77 -41.52 0.37
CA GLY A 15 39.91 -40.64 0.67
C GLY A 15 39.55 -39.38 1.48
N GLU A 16 38.39 -39.39 2.14
CA GLU A 16 37.88 -38.24 2.92
C GLU A 16 38.45 -38.19 4.35
N LEU A 17 39.01 -39.30 4.86
CA LEU A 17 39.66 -39.32 6.18
C LEU A 17 41.00 -38.57 6.17
N ARG A 18 41.24 -37.77 7.21
CA ARG A 18 42.47 -36.97 7.37
C ARG A 18 42.99 -37.00 8.81
N GLY A 19 44.30 -36.83 8.94
CA GLY A 19 44.96 -36.60 10.22
C GLY A 19 44.85 -37.80 11.19
N PRO A 20 44.49 -37.57 12.48
CA PRO A 20 44.45 -38.64 13.49
C PRO A 20 43.54 -39.81 13.13
N ARG A 21 42.36 -39.51 12.55
CA ARG A 21 41.35 -40.54 12.21
C ARG A 21 41.82 -41.51 11.13
N LEU A 22 42.66 -41.05 10.20
CA LEU A 22 43.25 -41.91 9.17
C LEU A 22 44.23 -42.90 9.81
N ARG A 23 45.11 -42.43 10.70
CA ARG A 23 46.06 -43.30 11.41
C ARG A 23 45.38 -44.32 12.30
N ASP A 24 44.30 -43.92 12.97
CA ASP A 24 43.52 -44.83 13.80
C ASP A 24 42.81 -45.90 12.96
N MET A 25 42.31 -45.54 11.77
CA MET A 25 41.73 -46.50 10.83
C MET A 25 42.79 -47.45 10.25
N GLU A 26 43.96 -46.95 9.86
CA GLU A 26 45.06 -47.81 9.37
C GLU A 26 45.50 -48.82 10.43
N ARG A 27 45.63 -48.40 11.69
CA ARG A 27 45.93 -49.30 12.81
C ARG A 27 44.80 -50.31 13.05
N HIS A 28 43.54 -49.89 12.91
CA HIS A 28 42.43 -50.83 13.03
C HIS A 28 42.43 -51.87 11.90
N LEU A 29 42.76 -51.44 10.68
CA LEU A 29 42.87 -52.31 9.52
C LEU A 29 44.05 -53.28 9.60
N THR A 30 45.13 -53.01 10.35
CA THR A 30 46.19 -54.00 10.56
C THR A 30 45.74 -55.14 11.48
N ASP A 31 44.85 -54.85 12.42
CA ASP A 31 44.52 -55.77 13.52
C ASP A 31 43.18 -56.51 13.31
N CYS A 32 42.33 -56.07 12.37
CA CYS A 32 40.99 -56.61 12.16
C CYS A 32 40.77 -57.19 10.75
N GLU A 33 40.84 -58.51 10.62
CA GLU A 33 40.56 -59.22 9.35
C GLU A 33 39.14 -59.03 8.83
N THR A 34 38.16 -58.81 9.71
CA THR A 34 36.77 -58.60 9.27
C THR A 34 36.61 -57.27 8.54
N CYS A 35 37.21 -56.19 9.06
CA CYS A 35 37.19 -54.89 8.39
C CYS A 35 38.04 -54.87 7.11
N GLN A 36 39.12 -55.67 7.04
CA GLN A 36 39.87 -55.86 5.79
C GLN A 36 38.99 -56.52 4.71
N ARG A 37 38.27 -57.60 5.07
CA ARG A 37 37.35 -58.28 4.14
C ARG A 37 36.25 -57.36 3.63
N GLU A 38 35.63 -56.58 4.52
CA GLU A 38 34.61 -55.59 4.13
C GLU A 38 35.19 -54.51 3.19
N LEU A 39 36.41 -54.03 3.44
CA LEU A 39 37.07 -53.06 2.58
C LEU A 39 37.34 -53.61 1.17
N ASP A 40 37.78 -54.87 1.09
CA ASP A 40 38.05 -55.53 -0.19
C ASP A 40 36.77 -55.80 -0.98
N GLU A 41 35.66 -56.13 -0.30
CA GLU A 41 34.33 -56.23 -0.94
C GLU A 41 33.90 -54.87 -1.52
N LEU A 42 34.03 -53.79 -0.75
CA LEU A 42 33.68 -52.43 -1.20
C LEU A 42 34.57 -51.99 -2.39
N ARG A 43 35.87 -52.30 -2.36
CA ARG A 43 36.80 -52.04 -3.46
C ARG A 43 36.39 -52.77 -4.73
N ARG A 44 36.06 -54.06 -4.64
CA ARG A 44 35.58 -54.84 -5.81
C ARG A 44 34.35 -54.21 -6.43
N VAL A 45 33.39 -53.77 -5.63
CA VAL A 45 32.19 -53.07 -6.14
C VAL A 45 32.56 -51.76 -6.82
N SER A 46 33.45 -50.96 -6.21
CA SER A 46 33.93 -49.71 -6.80
C SER A 46 34.62 -49.93 -8.14
N ASP A 47 35.47 -50.96 -8.24
CA ASP A 47 36.18 -51.30 -9.47
C ASP A 47 35.22 -51.78 -10.57
N LEU A 48 34.20 -52.57 -10.22
CA LEU A 48 33.14 -52.97 -11.17
C LEU A 48 32.38 -51.75 -11.71
N LEU A 49 32.09 -50.77 -10.86
CA LEU A 49 31.43 -49.53 -11.27
C LEU A 49 32.34 -48.65 -12.16
N ARG A 50 33.64 -48.59 -11.86
CA ARG A 50 34.62 -47.86 -12.69
C ARG A 50 34.86 -48.54 -14.04
N ALA A 51 34.79 -49.87 -14.09
CA ALA A 51 34.91 -50.64 -15.32
C ALA A 51 33.63 -50.59 -16.18
N ALA A 52 32.51 -50.13 -15.63
CA ALA A 52 31.28 -49.98 -16.38
C ALA A 52 31.45 -48.88 -17.45
N PRO A 53 30.97 -49.11 -18.69
CA PRO A 53 31.02 -48.10 -19.73
C PRO A 53 30.20 -46.88 -19.29
N LEU A 54 30.87 -45.72 -19.22
CA LEU A 54 30.20 -44.45 -18.94
C LEU A 54 29.16 -44.20 -20.04
N PRO A 55 27.90 -43.90 -19.69
CA PRO A 55 26.91 -43.51 -20.68
C PRO A 55 27.43 -42.27 -21.42
N ALA A 56 27.22 -42.22 -22.73
CA ALA A 56 27.58 -41.06 -23.52
C ALA A 56 26.92 -39.82 -22.92
N PHE A 57 27.75 -38.88 -22.42
CA PHE A 57 27.24 -37.65 -21.83
C PHE A 57 26.43 -36.89 -22.89
N THR A 58 25.14 -36.70 -22.63
CA THR A 58 24.30 -35.84 -23.46
C THR A 58 24.86 -34.42 -23.43
N PRO A 59 24.98 -33.74 -24.59
CA PRO A 59 25.37 -32.33 -24.64
C PRO A 59 24.44 -31.48 -23.75
N ALA A 60 24.99 -30.46 -23.09
CA ALA A 60 24.26 -29.61 -22.14
C ALA A 60 22.96 -29.05 -22.75
N ASP A 61 22.98 -28.71 -24.04
CA ASP A 61 21.81 -28.18 -24.76
C ASP A 61 20.67 -29.19 -24.86
N ARG A 62 20.99 -30.47 -25.14
CA ARG A 62 20.02 -31.58 -25.22
C ARG A 62 19.48 -31.96 -23.85
N PHE A 63 20.31 -31.82 -22.82
CA PHE A 63 19.90 -32.06 -21.43
C PHE A 63 18.91 -31.00 -20.95
N ALA A 64 19.20 -29.71 -21.19
CA ALA A 64 18.31 -28.62 -20.84
C ALA A 64 16.94 -28.75 -21.52
N SER A 65 16.91 -29.13 -22.81
CA SER A 65 15.63 -29.34 -23.51
C SER A 65 14.81 -30.48 -22.91
N ASN A 66 15.44 -31.61 -22.58
CA ASN A 66 14.76 -32.77 -21.99
C ASN A 66 14.25 -32.48 -20.57
N LEU A 67 15.03 -31.76 -19.77
CA LEU A 67 14.61 -31.33 -18.44
C LEU A 67 13.44 -30.36 -18.47
N THR A 68 13.42 -29.45 -19.44
CA THR A 68 12.35 -28.45 -19.57
C THR A 68 10.98 -29.11 -19.80
N LEU A 69 10.96 -30.30 -20.41
CA LEU A 69 9.74 -31.09 -20.63
C LEU A 69 9.30 -31.89 -19.40
N LEU A 70 10.24 -32.27 -18.54
CA LEU A 70 9.98 -33.06 -17.34
C LEU A 70 9.61 -32.20 -16.13
N LEU A 71 9.99 -30.92 -16.15
CA LEU A 71 9.64 -29.99 -15.08
C LEU A 71 8.14 -29.67 -15.17
N PRO A 72 7.35 -29.95 -14.11
CA PRO A 72 5.99 -29.45 -14.05
C PRO A 72 6.07 -27.94 -14.17
N ARG A 73 5.43 -27.39 -15.20
CA ARG A 73 5.33 -25.94 -15.42
C ARG A 73 4.62 -25.39 -14.20
N ARG A 74 5.40 -24.95 -13.21
CA ARG A 74 4.90 -24.24 -12.04
C ARG A 74 4.04 -23.15 -12.64
N PRO A 75 2.72 -23.13 -12.41
CA PRO A 75 1.89 -22.08 -12.95
C PRO A 75 2.52 -20.82 -12.40
N GLN A 76 3.15 -20.06 -13.29
CA GLN A 76 3.61 -18.74 -12.98
C GLN A 76 2.31 -18.08 -12.56
N ARG A 77 2.08 -17.96 -11.25
CA ARG A 77 1.00 -17.15 -10.72
C ARG A 77 1.37 -15.79 -11.28
N SER A 78 0.82 -15.48 -12.44
CA SER A 78 0.65 -14.15 -12.93
C SER A 78 -0.18 -13.51 -11.83
N GLN A 79 0.53 -13.03 -10.81
CA GLN A 79 -0.01 -12.08 -9.87
C GLN A 79 -0.65 -11.06 -10.79
N PRO A 80 -1.99 -10.95 -10.78
CA PRO A 80 -2.66 -10.03 -11.69
C PRO A 80 -2.04 -8.70 -11.35
N ARG A 81 -1.18 -8.21 -12.25
CA ARG A 81 -0.51 -6.94 -12.11
C ARG A 81 -1.67 -5.97 -12.19
N ARG A 82 -2.22 -5.61 -11.03
CA ARG A 82 -3.15 -4.51 -10.88
C ARG A 82 -2.34 -3.28 -11.24
N VAL A 83 -2.19 -3.07 -12.53
CA VAL A 83 -1.88 -1.76 -13.09
C VAL A 83 -3.00 -0.88 -12.56
N PRO A 84 -2.70 0.09 -11.68
CA PRO A 84 -3.72 1.04 -11.29
C PRO A 84 -4.13 1.75 -12.56
N SER A 85 -5.38 1.57 -12.97
CA SER A 85 -5.90 2.31 -14.10
C SER A 85 -5.80 3.79 -13.76
N PRO A 86 -5.28 4.65 -14.66
CA PRO A 86 -5.22 6.09 -14.44
C PRO A 86 -6.61 6.69 -14.15
N THR A 87 -7.67 5.96 -14.51
CA THR A 87 -9.07 6.24 -14.18
C THR A 87 -9.36 6.29 -12.68
N TRP A 88 -8.62 5.56 -11.84
CA TRP A 88 -8.80 5.63 -10.38
C TRP A 88 -8.32 6.98 -9.80
N TRP A 89 -7.37 7.64 -10.46
CA TRP A 89 -6.84 8.96 -10.05
C TRP A 89 -7.75 10.13 -10.45
N LEU A 90 -8.67 9.90 -11.39
CA LEU A 90 -9.64 10.91 -11.83
C LEU A 90 -10.73 11.19 -10.78
N VAL A 91 -11.02 10.24 -9.88
CA VAL A 91 -12.03 10.41 -8.82
C VAL A 91 -11.62 11.51 -7.83
N PRO A 92 -10.44 11.46 -7.18
CA PRO A 92 -10.01 12.52 -6.27
C PRO A 92 -9.73 13.84 -7.00
N ALA A 93 -9.15 13.79 -8.21
CA ALA A 93 -8.89 14.98 -9.01
C ALA A 93 -10.19 15.70 -9.43
N GLY A 94 -11.22 14.94 -9.82
CA GLY A 94 -12.54 15.47 -10.14
C GLY A 94 -13.24 16.07 -8.92
N LEU A 95 -13.13 15.43 -7.75
CA LEU A 95 -13.68 15.95 -6.50
C LEU A 95 -13.04 17.30 -6.13
N LEU A 96 -11.71 17.41 -6.25
CA LEU A 96 -10.96 18.64 -6.01
C LEU A 96 -11.28 19.74 -7.03
N GLY A 97 -11.45 19.39 -8.31
CA GLY A 97 -11.82 20.34 -9.34
C GLY A 97 -13.22 20.93 -9.12
N LEU A 98 -14.21 20.06 -8.87
CA LEU A 98 -15.58 20.48 -8.55
C LEU A 98 -15.60 21.34 -7.28
N TRP A 99 -14.81 20.96 -6.28
CA TRP A 99 -14.66 21.72 -5.05
C TRP A 99 -14.15 23.14 -5.27
N PHE A 100 -13.04 23.29 -6.00
CA PHE A 100 -12.46 24.60 -6.30
C PHE A 100 -13.44 25.49 -7.07
N PHE A 101 -14.24 24.88 -7.96
CA PHE A 101 -15.30 25.56 -8.67
C PHE A 101 -16.40 26.06 -7.73
N LEU A 102 -16.92 25.23 -6.82
CA LEU A 102 -17.93 25.69 -5.84
C LEU A 102 -17.37 26.79 -4.92
N GLN A 103 -16.10 26.69 -4.53
CA GLN A 103 -15.45 27.70 -3.68
C GLN A 103 -15.30 29.04 -4.41
N THR A 104 -14.89 29.03 -5.68
CA THR A 104 -14.76 30.26 -6.48
C THR A 104 -16.11 30.93 -6.72
N VAL A 105 -17.16 30.16 -7.04
CA VAL A 105 -18.52 30.68 -7.19
C VAL A 105 -19.03 31.28 -5.87
N SER A 106 -18.87 30.57 -4.75
CA SER A 106 -19.29 31.07 -3.44
C SER A 106 -18.56 32.36 -3.04
N ALA A 107 -17.25 32.43 -3.29
CA ALA A 107 -16.47 33.64 -3.02
C ALA A 107 -16.93 34.83 -3.88
N LEU A 108 -17.21 34.59 -5.16
CA LEU A 108 -17.73 35.63 -6.06
C LEU A 108 -19.12 36.11 -5.61
N THR A 109 -19.99 35.18 -5.24
CA THR A 109 -21.33 35.49 -4.71
C THR A 109 -21.24 36.32 -3.42
N ASN A 110 -20.38 35.94 -2.47
CA ASN A 110 -20.15 36.70 -1.24
C ASN A 110 -19.57 38.10 -1.54
N PHE A 111 -18.69 38.21 -2.52
CA PHE A 111 -18.14 39.49 -2.95
C PHE A 111 -19.22 40.41 -3.54
N VAL A 112 -20.13 39.87 -4.37
CA VAL A 112 -21.28 40.61 -4.90
C VAL A 112 -22.20 41.08 -3.78
N TYR A 113 -22.53 40.21 -2.82
CA TYR A 113 -23.32 40.58 -1.65
C TYR A 113 -22.66 41.66 -0.80
N ALA A 114 -21.33 41.60 -0.61
CA ALA A 114 -20.59 42.62 0.12
C ALA A 114 -20.56 43.96 -0.63
N ALA A 115 -20.40 43.93 -1.97
CA ALA A 115 -20.44 45.12 -2.81
C ALA A 115 -21.83 45.78 -2.81
N ASP A 116 -22.91 45.00 -2.81
CA ASP A 116 -24.27 45.51 -2.68
C ASP A 116 -24.53 46.12 -1.29
N ALA A 117 -24.09 45.44 -0.22
CA ALA A 117 -24.18 45.96 1.14
C ALA A 117 -23.45 47.30 1.35
N SER A 118 -22.40 47.55 0.55
CA SER A 118 -21.67 48.83 0.54
C SER A 118 -22.34 49.94 -0.30
N GLY A 119 -23.49 49.64 -0.95
CA GLY A 119 -24.23 50.58 -1.80
C GLY A 119 -23.58 50.82 -3.17
N LEU A 120 -22.56 50.04 -3.53
CA LEU A 120 -21.75 50.22 -4.74
C LEU A 120 -22.48 49.69 -5.99
N LEU A 121 -23.36 48.71 -5.83
CA LEU A 121 -24.14 48.10 -6.92
C LEU A 121 -25.56 48.68 -7.07
N GLY A 122 -26.15 49.18 -5.99
CA GLY A 122 -27.51 49.74 -6.00
C GLY A 122 -27.71 50.96 -6.92
N GLN A 123 -26.64 51.65 -7.29
CA GLN A 123 -26.69 52.79 -8.23
C GLN A 123 -26.59 52.36 -9.71
N VAL A 124 -26.13 51.14 -9.99
CA VAL A 124 -25.74 50.71 -11.35
C VAL A 124 -26.76 49.75 -11.97
N ALA A 125 -27.57 49.06 -11.17
CA ALA A 125 -28.60 48.15 -11.67
C ALA A 125 -29.83 48.09 -10.73
N PRO A 126 -30.80 49.03 -10.87
CA PRO A 126 -32.00 49.10 -10.01
C PRO A 126 -32.89 47.84 -10.02
N GLY A 127 -32.74 46.98 -11.03
CA GLY A 127 -33.54 45.76 -11.23
C GLY A 127 -32.95 44.48 -10.62
N LEU A 128 -31.71 44.51 -10.13
CA LEU A 128 -31.05 43.35 -9.50
C LEU A 128 -31.00 43.51 -7.98
N ASN A 129 -32.16 43.75 -7.37
CA ASN A 129 -32.27 43.88 -5.92
C ASN A 129 -32.18 42.49 -5.27
N VAL A 130 -30.95 42.05 -4.99
CA VAL A 130 -30.70 40.82 -4.24
C VAL A 130 -30.87 41.18 -2.76
N GLY A 131 -32.12 41.21 -2.30
CA GLY A 131 -32.46 41.71 -0.96
C GLY A 131 -31.65 41.03 0.17
N PRO A 132 -31.36 41.77 1.25
CA PRO A 132 -30.51 41.28 2.34
C PRO A 132 -31.14 40.04 2.98
N THR A 133 -30.42 38.91 2.96
CA THR A 133 -30.80 37.69 3.69
C THR A 133 -30.77 38.00 5.19
N GLN A 134 -31.94 38.26 5.78
CA GLN A 134 -32.06 38.45 7.23
C GLN A 134 -32.02 37.09 7.94
N THR A 135 -31.25 37.00 9.01
CA THR A 135 -31.22 35.77 9.83
C THR A 135 -32.52 35.64 10.63
N ALA A 136 -32.95 34.40 10.87
CA ALA A 136 -34.21 34.12 11.56
C ALA A 136 -34.30 34.77 12.96
N TRP A 137 -33.18 34.91 13.67
CA TRP A 137 -33.16 35.60 14.97
C TRP A 137 -33.40 37.10 14.83
N PHE A 138 -32.87 37.73 13.78
CA PHE A 138 -33.06 39.17 13.53
C PHE A 138 -34.52 39.46 13.18
N THR A 139 -35.14 38.60 12.36
CA THR A 139 -36.57 38.73 12.02
C THR A 139 -37.46 38.49 13.26
N ALA A 140 -37.11 37.55 14.12
CA ALA A 140 -37.84 37.30 15.36
C ALA A 140 -37.73 38.48 16.34
N THR A 141 -36.53 39.05 16.51
CA THR A 141 -36.33 40.21 17.40
C THR A 141 -36.94 41.49 16.84
N SER A 142 -36.86 41.71 15.53
CA SER A 142 -37.51 42.86 14.88
C SER A 142 -39.03 42.76 14.93
N ASN A 143 -39.62 41.57 14.84
CA ASN A 143 -41.07 41.40 14.97
C ASN A 143 -41.55 41.57 16.42
N LEU A 144 -40.75 41.14 17.40
CA LEU A 144 -41.09 41.29 18.82
C LEU A 144 -40.92 42.71 19.35
N PHE A 145 -39.91 43.44 18.87
CA PHE A 145 -39.52 44.74 19.44
C PHE A 145 -39.48 45.90 18.44
N GLY A 146 -39.70 45.66 17.14
CA GLY A 146 -39.41 46.62 16.06
C GLY A 146 -40.22 47.92 16.09
N VAL A 147 -41.39 47.95 16.72
CA VAL A 147 -42.19 49.18 16.91
C VAL A 147 -41.66 50.04 18.08
N GLN A 148 -40.83 49.45 18.96
CA GLN A 148 -40.38 50.06 20.21
C GLN A 148 -38.87 50.36 20.26
N MET A 149 -38.10 49.97 19.23
CA MET A 149 -36.65 50.21 19.21
C MET A 149 -36.32 51.65 18.80
N SER A 150 -35.35 52.26 19.48
CA SER A 150 -34.76 53.52 19.02
C SER A 150 -33.97 53.31 17.72
N ALA A 151 -33.89 54.34 16.88
CA ALA A 151 -33.16 54.29 15.61
C ALA A 151 -31.69 53.86 15.78
N SER A 152 -31.06 54.22 16.91
CA SER A 152 -29.69 53.80 17.23
C SER A 152 -29.57 52.29 17.49
N LEU A 153 -30.52 51.69 18.21
CA LEU A 153 -30.57 50.24 18.45
C LEU A 153 -30.82 49.44 17.18
N GLN A 154 -31.66 49.97 16.29
CA GLN A 154 -31.94 49.34 15.01
C GLN A 154 -30.69 49.30 14.11
N SER A 155 -29.90 50.38 14.14
CA SER A 155 -28.65 50.45 13.39
C SER A 155 -27.59 49.45 13.91
N THR A 156 -27.42 49.33 15.22
CA THR A 156 -26.44 48.40 15.83
C THR A 156 -26.85 46.95 15.65
N LEU A 157 -28.15 46.63 15.73
CA LEU A 157 -28.66 45.29 15.43
C LEU A 157 -28.47 44.90 13.96
N SER A 158 -28.63 45.86 13.04
CA SER A 158 -28.41 45.58 11.61
C SER A 158 -26.94 45.24 11.32
N LEU A 159 -26.00 45.94 11.97
CA LEU A 159 -24.57 45.64 11.89
C LEU A 159 -24.27 44.25 12.46
N LEU A 160 -24.85 43.91 13.61
CA LEU A 160 -24.71 42.58 14.21
C LEU A 160 -25.26 41.46 13.30
N ASN A 161 -26.38 41.70 12.62
CA ASN A 161 -26.94 40.75 11.65
C ASN A 161 -26.01 40.59 10.44
N GLN A 162 -25.44 41.67 9.90
CA GLN A 162 -24.44 41.59 8.82
C GLN A 162 -23.20 40.80 9.23
N PHE A 163 -22.66 41.04 10.42
CA PHE A 163 -21.52 40.26 10.94
C PHE A 163 -21.85 38.78 11.13
N ASN A 164 -23.07 38.45 11.58
CA ASN A 164 -23.50 37.07 11.78
C ASN A 164 -23.70 36.34 10.46
N VAL A 165 -24.32 36.97 9.44
CA VAL A 165 -24.47 36.38 8.10
C VAL A 165 -23.11 36.07 7.46
N LEU A 166 -22.16 37.02 7.56
CA LEU A 166 -20.79 36.84 7.07
C LEU A 166 -20.05 35.74 7.84
N GLY A 167 -20.16 35.73 9.17
CA GLY A 167 -19.53 34.74 10.04
C GLY A 167 -20.09 33.33 9.85
N ALA A 168 -21.41 33.19 9.77
CA ALA A 168 -22.08 31.90 9.57
C ALA A 168 -21.78 31.32 8.18
N GLY A 169 -21.75 32.15 7.14
CA GLY A 169 -21.37 31.72 5.79
C GLY A 169 -19.93 31.22 5.72
N LEU A 170 -19.00 31.92 6.39
CA LEU A 170 -17.59 31.52 6.45
C LEU A 170 -17.39 30.27 7.30
N VAL A 171 -18.00 30.17 8.49
CA VAL A 171 -17.81 29.04 9.39
C VAL A 171 -18.44 27.77 8.84
N GLN A 172 -19.66 27.83 8.29
CA GLN A 172 -20.32 26.66 7.70
C GLN A 172 -19.61 26.19 6.42
N GLY A 173 -19.10 27.13 5.63
CA GLY A 173 -18.19 26.83 4.52
C GLY A 173 -16.96 26.08 5.03
N VAL A 174 -16.16 26.69 5.91
CA VAL A 174 -14.89 26.13 6.40
C VAL A 174 -15.06 24.79 7.10
N PHE A 175 -16.16 24.57 7.83
CA PHE A 175 -16.38 23.29 8.51
C PHE A 175 -16.67 22.14 7.53
N TRP A 176 -17.49 22.40 6.50
CA TRP A 176 -17.73 21.45 5.42
C TRP A 176 -16.46 21.23 4.58
N GLN A 177 -15.64 22.28 4.44
CA GLN A 177 -14.33 22.25 3.77
C GLN A 177 -13.31 21.36 4.48
N ALA A 178 -13.20 21.47 5.79
CA ALA A 178 -12.32 20.61 6.58
C ALA A 178 -12.75 19.14 6.53
N GLY A 179 -14.07 18.88 6.52
CA GLY A 179 -14.63 17.53 6.46
C GLY A 179 -14.25 16.77 5.19
N ILE A 180 -14.40 17.39 4.02
CA ILE A 180 -14.08 16.76 2.73
C ILE A 180 -12.57 16.49 2.60
N LEU A 181 -11.74 17.45 3.01
CA LEU A 181 -10.29 17.32 2.95
C LEU A 181 -9.80 16.21 3.89
N ALA A 182 -10.36 16.12 5.10
CA ALA A 182 -10.10 15.01 6.01
C ALA A 182 -10.51 13.65 5.42
N LEU A 183 -11.67 13.58 4.75
CA LEU A 183 -12.16 12.34 4.11
C LEU A 183 -11.23 11.90 2.96
N CYS A 184 -10.73 12.84 2.15
CA CYS A 184 -9.71 12.56 1.14
C CYS A 184 -8.39 12.07 1.74
N ILE A 185 -7.91 12.69 2.83
CA ILE A 185 -6.69 12.26 3.53
C ILE A 185 -6.87 10.86 4.12
N ILE A 186 -8.00 10.59 4.80
CA ILE A 186 -8.32 9.28 5.38
C ILE A 186 -8.35 8.21 4.28
N TRP A 187 -8.97 8.49 3.15
CA TRP A 187 -9.01 7.56 2.01
C TRP A 187 -7.62 7.26 1.44
N PHE A 188 -6.78 8.29 1.30
CA PHE A 188 -5.39 8.13 0.83
C PHE A 188 -4.54 7.31 1.81
N LEU A 189 -4.67 7.56 3.11
CA LEU A 189 -3.99 6.81 4.16
C LEU A 189 -4.46 5.35 4.21
N ALA A 190 -5.77 5.10 4.10
CA ALA A 190 -6.34 3.74 4.07
C ALA A 190 -5.85 2.92 2.86
N TRP A 191 -5.71 3.56 1.70
CA TRP A 191 -5.14 2.93 0.51
C TRP A 191 -3.67 2.57 0.70
N LYS A 192 -2.88 3.50 1.26
CA LYS A 192 -1.46 3.27 1.55
C LYS A 192 -1.27 2.07 2.48
N ILE A 193 -2.02 2.03 3.58
CA ILE A 193 -1.96 0.93 4.57
C ILE A 193 -2.41 -0.39 3.94
N SER A 194 -3.49 -0.38 3.14
CA SER A 194 -3.97 -1.58 2.44
C SER A 194 -2.99 -2.09 1.37
N GLY A 195 -2.13 -1.22 0.84
CA GLY A 195 -1.03 -1.59 -0.03
C GLY A 195 0.13 -2.28 0.69
N GLU A 196 0.34 -1.97 1.97
CA GLU A 196 1.38 -2.57 2.82
C GLU A 196 0.91 -3.87 3.49
N THR A 197 -0.38 -4.02 3.78
CA THR A 197 -0.96 -5.23 4.40
C THR A 197 -1.47 -6.24 3.37
N ALA A 198 -0.62 -6.70 2.45
CA ALA A 198 -0.91 -7.96 1.76
C ALA A 198 -0.58 -9.12 2.71
N PRO A 199 -1.56 -9.95 3.14
CA PRO A 199 -1.27 -11.07 4.01
C PRO A 199 -0.33 -12.04 3.30
N VAL A 200 0.82 -12.28 3.92
CA VAL A 200 1.67 -13.44 3.64
C VAL A 200 0.86 -14.67 4.06
N ASN A 201 -0.03 -15.13 3.17
CA ASN A 201 -0.71 -16.40 3.33
C ASN A 201 0.35 -17.50 3.13
N ASN A 202 0.90 -17.93 4.26
CA ASN A 202 1.66 -19.15 4.41
C ASN A 202 0.77 -20.33 3.99
N LEU A 203 1.17 -20.99 2.90
CA LEU A 203 0.85 -22.37 2.55
C LEU A 203 2.16 -23.02 2.11
#